data_AF-A0A2N5RCH5-F1
#
_entry.id   AF-A0A2N5RCH5-F1
#
_cell.length_a   1.000
_cell.length_b   1.000
_cell.length_c   1.000
_cell.angle_alpha   90.00
_cell.angle_beta   90.00
_cell.angle_gamma   90.00
#
_symmetry.space_group_name_H-M   'P 1'
#
loop_
_entity.id
_entity.type
_entity.pdbx_description
1 polymer ?
#
loop_
_entity_poly.entity_id
_entity_poly.type
_entity_poly.pdbx_seq_one_letter_code
_entity_poly.pdbx_strand_id
1 'polypeptide(L)'
;MKKDVFYVVVLTVFALLFTITYFSYRTLNEKVEYTEKLVKAYELYIFSDYEKFADYVEKEGLKIEGMDLLREKKARSLLAEAKDLYKLANYGEALALFEKASNLTENEEIKKIADFYVEECKKKLEGD
;
A
#
# COMPACT_ATOMS: atom_id res chain seq x y z
N MET A 1 -13.72 -59.24 -15.90
CA MET A 1 -13.01 -59.15 -14.60
C MET A 1 -11.63 -58.50 -14.67
N LYS A 2 -10.58 -59.09 -15.29
CA LYS A 2 -9.23 -58.47 -15.28
C LYS A 2 -9.16 -57.08 -15.95
N LYS A 3 -9.92 -56.89 -17.03
CA LYS A 3 -10.03 -55.59 -17.73
C LYS A 3 -10.81 -54.55 -16.93
N ASP A 4 -11.91 -54.95 -16.28
CA ASP A 4 -12.74 -54.05 -15.48
C ASP A 4 -11.96 -53.53 -14.25
N VAL A 5 -11.22 -54.42 -13.58
CA VAL A 5 -10.33 -54.04 -12.46
C VAL A 5 -9.24 -53.07 -12.93
N PHE A 6 -8.64 -53.31 -14.11
CA PHE A 6 -7.65 -52.40 -14.67
C PHE A 6 -8.24 -51.01 -14.95
N TYR A 7 -9.42 -50.92 -15.56
CA TYR A 7 -10.08 -49.63 -15.81
C TYR A 7 -10.45 -48.90 -14.52
N VAL A 8 -10.90 -49.62 -13.49
CA VAL A 8 -11.18 -49.03 -12.17
C VAL A 8 -9.91 -48.45 -11.58
N VAL A 9 -8.79 -49.17 -11.60
CA VAL A 9 -7.50 -48.66 -11.09
C VAL A 9 -7.06 -47.40 -11.84
N VAL A 10 -7.15 -47.40 -13.17
CA VAL A 10 -6.79 -46.23 -13.99
C VAL A 10 -7.69 -45.03 -13.66
N LEU A 11 -9.00 -45.23 -13.54
CA LEU A 11 -9.94 -44.17 -13.17
C LEU A 11 -9.68 -43.63 -11.77
N THR A 12 -9.35 -44.48 -10.80
CA THR A 12 -9.01 -44.05 -9.44
C THR A 12 -7.73 -43.21 -9.42
N VAL A 13 -6.69 -43.63 -10.15
CA VAL A 13 -5.44 -42.85 -10.28
C VAL A 13 -5.73 -41.50 -10.95
N PHE A 14 -6.53 -41.49 -12.01
CA PHE A 14 -6.91 -40.25 -12.69
C PHE A 14 -7.71 -39.31 -11.77
N ALA A 15 -8.68 -39.83 -11.02
CA ALA A 15 -9.46 -39.04 -10.07
C ALA A 15 -8.59 -38.42 -8.97
N LEU A 16 -7.61 -39.16 -8.44
CA LEU A 16 -6.64 -38.67 -7.47
C LEU A 16 -5.79 -37.53 -8.04
N LEU A 17 -5.21 -37.74 -9.22
CA LEU A 17 -4.39 -36.73 -9.90
C LEU A 17 -5.20 -35.47 -10.23
N PHE A 18 -6.44 -35.64 -10.70
CA PHE A 18 -7.35 -34.54 -10.97
C PHE A 18 -7.63 -33.73 -9.70
N THR A 19 -7.92 -34.40 -8.59
CA THR A 19 -8.23 -33.75 -7.31
C THR A 19 -7.02 -32.95 -6.80
N ILE A 20 -5.83 -33.55 -6.81
CA ILE A 20 -4.59 -32.87 -6.40
C ILE A 20 -4.33 -31.65 -7.29
N THR A 21 -4.49 -31.79 -8.61
CA THR A 21 -4.26 -30.71 -9.56
C THR A 21 -5.26 -29.58 -9.37
N TYR A 22 -6.54 -29.91 -9.18
CA TYR A 22 -7.60 -28.93 -8.94
C TYR A 22 -7.37 -28.14 -7.65
N PHE A 23 -7.02 -28.81 -6.54
CA PHE A 23 -6.67 -28.12 -5.30
C PHE A 23 -5.44 -27.23 -5.47
N SER A 24 -4.39 -27.74 -6.14
CA SER A 24 -3.18 -26.96 -6.41
C SER A 24 -3.49 -25.70 -7.22
N TYR A 25 -4.30 -25.82 -8.27
CA TYR A 25 -4.75 -24.70 -9.09
C TYR A 25 -5.57 -23.70 -8.28
N ARG A 26 -6.52 -24.18 -7.48
CA ARG A 26 -7.36 -23.31 -6.64
C ARG A 26 -6.53 -22.50 -5.64
N THR A 27 -5.60 -23.14 -4.93
CA THR A 27 -4.69 -22.46 -4.02
C THR A 27 -3.80 -21.45 -4.75
N LEU A 28 -3.35 -21.76 -5.97
CA LEU A 28 -2.58 -20.81 -6.77
C LEU A 28 -3.43 -19.60 -7.17
N ASN A 29 -4.67 -19.82 -7.59
CA ASN A 29 -5.59 -18.75 -7.96
C ASN A 29 -5.92 -17.83 -6.79
N GLU A 30 -6.12 -18.39 -5.59
CA GLU A 30 -6.29 -17.62 -4.35
C GLU A 30 -5.05 -16.76 -4.03
N LYS A 31 -3.84 -17.29 -4.25
CA LYS A 31 -2.59 -16.52 -4.09
C LYS A 31 -2.44 -15.40 -5.12
N VAL A 32 -2.86 -15.64 -6.37
CA VAL A 32 -2.85 -14.62 -7.42
C VAL A 32 -3.80 -13.48 -7.04
N GLU A 33 -5.02 -13.78 -6.66
CA GLU A 33 -6.00 -12.77 -6.22
C GLU A 33 -5.49 -11.96 -5.02
N TYR A 34 -4.88 -12.63 -4.03
CA TYR A 34 -4.27 -11.94 -2.89
C TYR A 34 -3.12 -11.01 -3.31
N THR A 35 -2.30 -11.46 -4.26
CA THR A 35 -1.16 -10.69 -4.77
C THR A 35 -1.61 -9.49 -5.59
N GLU A 36 -2.66 -9.62 -6.40
CA GLU A 36 -3.26 -8.49 -7.13
C GLU A 36 -3.76 -7.40 -6.18
N LYS A 37 -4.41 -7.80 -5.07
CA LYS A 37 -4.84 -6.87 -4.02
C LYS A 37 -3.64 -6.19 -3.35
N LEU A 38 -2.57 -6.94 -3.06
CA LEU A 38 -1.34 -6.36 -2.51
C LEU A 38 -0.71 -5.34 -3.46
N VAL A 39 -0.60 -5.65 -4.75
CA VAL A 39 -0.08 -4.72 -5.76
C VAL A 39 -0.88 -3.43 -5.77
N LYS A 40 -2.21 -3.53 -5.79
CA LYS A 40 -3.09 -2.37 -5.73
C LYS A 40 -2.93 -1.56 -4.44
N ALA A 41 -2.70 -2.21 -3.30
CA ALA A 41 -2.39 -1.50 -2.06
C ALA A 41 -1.08 -0.70 -2.19
N TYR A 42 -0.03 -1.28 -2.75
CA TYR A 42 1.23 -0.56 -2.98
C TYR A 42 1.09 0.59 -3.99
N GLU A 43 0.28 0.42 -5.03
CA GLU A 43 -0.06 1.51 -5.96
C GLU A 43 -0.73 2.68 -5.23
N LEU A 44 -1.71 2.39 -4.36
CA LEU A 44 -2.36 3.41 -3.53
C LEU A 44 -1.36 4.09 -2.59
N TYR A 45 -0.45 3.35 -1.97
CA TYR A 45 0.57 3.91 -1.09
C TYR A 45 1.48 4.93 -1.82
N ILE A 46 1.90 4.60 -3.03
CA ILE A 46 2.80 5.44 -3.82
C ILE A 46 2.06 6.65 -4.38
N PHE A 47 0.94 6.42 -5.07
CA PHE A 47 0.30 7.42 -5.92
C PHE A 47 -0.88 8.16 -5.27
N SER A 48 -1.40 7.68 -4.13
CA SER A 48 -2.51 8.30 -3.41
C SER A 48 -2.10 8.79 -2.01
N ASP A 49 -3.05 9.45 -1.34
CA ASP A 49 -2.94 9.78 0.08
C ASP A 49 -2.87 8.51 0.93
N TYR A 50 -2.16 8.58 2.05
CA TYR A 50 -1.95 7.44 2.94
C TYR A 50 -3.25 6.85 3.47
N GLU A 51 -4.26 7.69 3.71
CA GLU A 51 -5.58 7.29 4.21
C GLU A 51 -6.27 6.31 3.25
N LYS A 52 -6.24 6.59 1.93
CA LYS A 52 -6.82 5.69 0.92
C LYS A 52 -6.11 4.34 0.89
N PHE A 53 -4.80 4.33 1.11
CA PHE A 53 -4.04 3.10 1.27
C PHE A 53 -4.46 2.34 2.54
N ALA A 54 -4.53 3.02 3.68
CA ALA A 54 -4.92 2.41 4.95
C ALA A 54 -6.33 1.83 4.91
N ASP A 55 -7.30 2.59 4.38
CA ASP A 55 -8.69 2.16 4.22
C ASP A 55 -8.80 0.92 3.31
N TYR A 56 -8.02 0.88 2.22
CA TYR A 56 -8.02 -0.26 1.31
C TYR A 56 -7.42 -1.51 1.96
N VAL A 57 -6.33 -1.37 2.70
CA VAL A 57 -5.67 -2.46 3.43
C VAL A 57 -6.61 -3.05 4.48
N GLU A 58 -7.31 -2.19 5.23
CA GLU A 58 -8.29 -2.62 6.24
C GLU A 58 -9.49 -3.32 5.59
N LYS A 59 -10.05 -2.72 4.53
CA LYS A 59 -11.21 -3.27 3.80
C LYS A 59 -10.94 -4.65 3.21
N GLU A 60 -9.76 -4.86 2.62
CA GLU A 60 -9.39 -6.13 1.99
C GLU A 60 -8.74 -7.12 2.97
N GLY A 61 -8.56 -6.74 4.24
CA GLY A 61 -7.94 -7.59 5.27
C GLY A 61 -6.49 -7.97 4.97
N LEU A 62 -5.76 -7.09 4.27
CA LEU A 62 -4.39 -7.36 3.84
C LEU A 62 -3.42 -7.24 5.02
N LYS A 63 -2.49 -8.19 5.11
CA LYS A 63 -1.42 -8.15 6.11
C LYS A 63 -0.17 -7.55 5.48
N ILE A 64 0.03 -6.25 5.70
CA ILE A 64 1.23 -5.55 5.28
C ILE A 64 2.14 -5.38 6.49
N GLU A 65 3.35 -5.93 6.41
CA GLU A 65 4.35 -5.77 7.46
C GLU A 65 4.83 -4.33 7.52
N GLY A 66 4.95 -3.80 8.75
CA GLY A 66 5.51 -2.46 8.98
C GLY A 66 4.58 -1.30 8.58
N MET A 67 3.27 -1.44 8.76
CA MET A 67 2.29 -0.39 8.45
C MET A 67 2.64 0.96 9.12
N ASP A 68 3.08 0.94 10.38
CA ASP A 68 3.55 2.15 11.09
C ASP A 68 4.80 2.77 10.44
N LEU A 69 5.72 1.94 9.96
CA LEU A 69 6.91 2.39 9.23
C LEU A 69 6.54 3.03 7.89
N LEU A 70 5.50 2.51 7.23
CA LEU A 70 4.99 3.07 5.97
C LEU A 70 4.35 4.43 6.17
N ARG A 71 3.60 4.63 7.27
CA ARG A 71 3.04 5.94 7.66
C ARG A 71 4.14 6.97 7.82
N GLU A 72 5.14 6.66 8.65
CA GLU A 72 6.27 7.55 8.93
C GLU A 72 7.13 7.82 7.69
N LYS A 73 7.36 6.80 6.86
CA LYS A 73 8.08 6.96 5.60
C LYS A 73 7.33 7.87 4.62
N LYS A 74 6.00 7.79 4.57
CA LYS A 74 5.18 8.68 3.73
C LYS A 74 5.24 10.12 4.24
N ALA A 75 5.16 10.35 5.55
CA ALA A 75 5.31 11.69 6.13
C ALA A 75 6.67 12.32 5.79
N ARG A 76 7.76 11.54 5.89
CA ARG A 76 9.11 12.00 5.48
C ARG A 76 9.21 12.31 3.98
N SER A 77 8.58 11.49 3.14
CA SER A 77 8.53 11.73 1.69
C SER A 77 7.81 13.03 1.37
N LEU A 78 6.65 13.26 2.01
CA LEU A 78 5.88 14.51 1.87
C LEU A 78 6.70 15.73 2.32
N LEU A 79 7.41 15.63 3.45
CA LEU A 79 8.32 16.70 3.89
C LEU A 79 9.43 17.00 2.88
N ALA A 80 10.03 15.98 2.27
CA ALA A 80 11.09 16.17 1.29
C ALA A 80 10.56 16.88 0.04
N GLU A 81 9.43 16.41 -0.49
CA GLU A 81 8.77 17.01 -1.65
C GLU A 81 8.32 18.45 -1.37
N ALA A 82 7.72 18.69 -0.20
CA ALA A 82 7.31 20.03 0.24
C ALA A 82 8.50 21.00 0.33
N LYS A 83 9.64 20.54 0.86
CA LYS A 83 10.87 21.34 0.92
C LYS A 83 11.40 21.69 -0.45
N ASP A 84 11.30 20.80 -1.43
CA ASP A 84 11.75 21.09 -2.79
C ASP A 84 10.82 22.08 -3.48
N LEU A 85 9.50 21.94 -3.32
CA LEU A 85 8.52 22.95 -3.79
C LEU A 85 8.73 24.31 -3.13
N TYR A 86 9.01 24.34 -1.83
CA TYR A 86 9.31 25.56 -1.10
C TYR A 86 10.54 26.30 -1.68
N LYS A 87 11.61 25.56 -1.99
CA LYS A 87 12.81 26.13 -2.64
C LYS A 87 12.52 26.67 -4.04
N LEU A 88 11.53 26.08 -4.74
CA LEU A 88 11.06 26.53 -6.04
C LEU A 88 10.04 27.69 -5.95
N ALA A 89 9.83 28.25 -4.74
CA ALA A 89 8.85 29.30 -4.45
C ALA A 89 7.39 28.91 -4.74
N ASN A 90 7.09 27.61 -4.82
CA ASN A 90 5.72 27.12 -4.94
C ASN A 90 5.10 26.93 -3.56
N TYR A 91 4.84 28.05 -2.88
CA TYR A 91 4.40 28.06 -1.47
C TYR A 91 3.00 27.47 -1.26
N GLY A 92 2.11 27.58 -2.24
CA GLY A 92 0.75 27.02 -2.16
C GLY A 92 0.76 25.49 -2.13
N GLU A 93 1.47 24.86 -3.06
CA GLU A 93 1.59 23.40 -3.08
C GLU A 93 2.45 22.88 -1.92
N ALA A 94 3.53 23.60 -1.58
CA ALA A 94 4.36 23.25 -0.43
C ALA A 94 3.57 23.25 0.89
N LEU A 95 2.72 24.28 1.11
CA LEU A 95 1.85 24.37 2.29
C LEU A 95 0.98 23.12 2.45
N ALA A 96 0.29 22.73 1.38
CA ALA A 96 -0.61 21.56 1.41
C ALA A 96 0.14 20.27 1.77
N LEU A 97 1.38 20.10 1.28
CA LEU A 97 2.20 18.93 1.60
C LEU A 97 2.75 18.97 3.03
N PHE A 98 3.13 20.14 3.55
CA PHE A 98 3.57 20.28 4.95
C PHE A 98 2.44 19.99 5.93
N GLU A 99 1.22 20.48 5.68
CA GLU A 99 0.04 20.17 6.50
C GLU A 99 -0.27 18.67 6.50
N LYS A 100 -0.23 18.03 5.32
CA LYS A 100 -0.40 16.57 5.20
C LYS A 100 0.68 15.81 5.99
N ALA A 101 1.93 16.24 5.92
CA ALA A 101 3.02 15.59 6.65
C ALA A 101 2.86 15.75 8.17
N SER A 102 2.45 16.93 8.65
CA SER A 102 2.22 17.21 10.08
C SER A 102 1.08 16.37 10.66
N ASN A 103 -0.02 16.22 9.92
CA ASN A 103 -1.17 15.43 10.35
C ASN A 103 -0.92 13.92 10.30
N LEU A 104 -0.01 13.47 9.43
CA LEU A 104 0.24 12.05 9.19
C LEU A 104 1.23 11.42 10.19
N THR A 105 2.17 12.22 10.73
CA THR A 105 3.24 11.70 11.59
C THR A 105 2.86 11.74 13.07
N GLU A 106 3.33 10.75 13.82
CA GLU A 106 3.31 10.78 15.29
C GLU A 106 4.67 11.23 15.86
N ASN A 107 5.66 11.45 14.99
CA ASN A 107 6.99 11.89 15.38
C ASN A 107 7.03 13.41 15.59
N GLU A 108 7.25 13.81 16.85
CA GLU A 108 7.32 15.21 17.28
C GLU A 108 8.37 16.05 16.53
N GLU A 109 9.51 15.48 16.12
CA GLU A 109 10.53 16.23 15.38
C GLU A 109 10.07 16.53 13.95
N ILE A 110 9.48 15.54 13.28
CA ILE A 110 8.93 15.67 11.93
C ILE A 110 7.78 16.68 11.95
N LYS A 111 6.92 16.60 12.95
CA LYS A 111 5.81 17.53 13.15
C LYS A 111 6.28 18.97 13.34
N LYS A 112 7.26 19.21 14.22
CA LYS A 112 7.85 20.55 14.41
C LYS A 112 8.45 21.11 13.13
N ILE A 113 9.12 20.27 12.33
CA ILE A 113 9.67 20.70 11.03
C ILE A 113 8.52 21.08 10.10
N ALA A 114 7.48 20.25 9.99
CA ALA A 114 6.33 20.54 9.15
C ALA A 114 5.65 21.85 9.55
N ASP A 115 5.31 22.01 10.83
CA ASP A 115 4.61 23.18 11.37
C ASP A 115 5.41 24.48 11.19
N PHE A 116 6.74 24.42 11.34
CA PHE A 116 7.61 25.56 11.04
C PHE A 116 7.45 26.03 9.59
N TYR A 117 7.51 25.10 8.63
CA TYR A 117 7.38 25.45 7.21
C TYR A 117 5.94 25.80 6.81
N VAL A 118 4.92 25.28 7.49
CA VAL A 118 3.53 25.72 7.32
C VAL A 118 3.42 27.23 7.57
N GLU A 119 3.95 27.70 8.70
CA GLU A 119 3.89 29.12 9.06
C GLU A 119 4.73 29.99 8.11
N GLU A 120 5.90 29.53 7.68
CA GLU A 120 6.71 30.26 6.69
C GLU A 120 6.02 30.34 5.32
N CYS A 121 5.35 29.27 4.87
CA CYS A 121 4.57 29.30 3.63
C CYS A 121 3.41 30.28 3.72
N LYS A 122 2.70 30.35 4.86
CA LYS A 122 1.60 31.30 5.06
C LYS A 122 2.08 32.74 4.96
N LYS A 123 3.18 33.10 5.64
CA LYS A 123 3.78 34.44 5.53
C LYS A 123 4.11 34.81 4.09
N LYS A 124 4.73 33.88 3.35
CA LYS A 124 5.10 34.08 1.94
C LYS A 124 3.88 34.27 1.03
N LEU A 125 2.76 33.61 1.34
CA LEU A 125 1.51 33.76 0.61
C LEU A 125 0.77 35.07 0.97
N GLU A 126 0.94 35.56 2.19
CA GLU A 126 0.37 36.83 2.66
C GLU A 126 1.15 38.07 2.19
N GLY A 127 2.37 37.89 1.67
CA GLY A 127 3.16 38.93 1.00
C GLY A 127 4.42 39.40 1.74
N ASP A 128 4.86 38.66 2.77
CA ASP A 128 6.14 38.86 3.47
C ASP A 128 7.34 38.21 2.76
#